data_AF-A0A1B6J6L7-F1
#
_entry.id   AF-A0A1B6J6L7-F1
#
_cell.length_a   1.000
_cell.length_b   1.000
_cell.length_c   1.000
_cell.angle_alpha   90.00
_cell.angle_beta   90.00
_cell.angle_gamma   90.00
#
_symmetry.space_group_name_H-M   'P 1'
#
loop_
_entity.id
_entity.type
_entity.pdbx_description
1 polymer ?
#
loop_
_entity_poly.entity_id
_entity_poly.type
_entity_poly.pdbx_seq_one_letter_code
_entity_poly.pdbx_strand_id
1 'polypeptide(L)'
;MLEEEEFHDARSEEEEWVLARRGITLVLNNQYDEAQKLFTDRKDSIQLAAGHCFIVFMNALMSFEEEMLTEAQTVLRNVERRCAQDIGWLKSMRNKVFGSFKEKS
;
A
#
# COMPACT_ATOMS: atom_id res chain seq x y z
N MET A 1 19.87 -23.37 24.31
CA MET A 1 19.88 -22.17 23.44
C MET A 1 18.94 -22.54 22.30
N LEU A 2 17.68 -22.07 22.38
CA LEU A 2 16.66 -22.40 21.38
C LEU A 2 16.98 -21.56 20.14
N GLU A 3 17.19 -22.22 19.02
CA GLU A 3 17.33 -21.60 17.71
C GLU A 3 16.02 -20.84 17.43
N GLU A 4 16.12 -19.52 17.24
CA GLU A 4 15.02 -18.71 16.77
C GLU A 4 14.65 -19.22 15.37
N GLU A 5 13.54 -19.95 15.25
CA GLU A 5 12.97 -20.28 13.95
C GLU A 5 12.67 -18.96 13.24
N GLU A 6 13.48 -18.63 12.24
CA GLU A 6 13.24 -17.53 11.32
C GLU A 6 11.87 -17.77 10.68
N PHE A 7 10.86 -16.99 11.06
CA PHE A 7 9.51 -17.10 10.50
C PHE A 7 9.57 -16.71 9.02
N HIS A 8 9.72 -17.72 8.16
CA HIS A 8 9.74 -17.52 6.71
C HIS A 8 8.32 -17.22 6.25
N ASP A 9 7.99 -15.93 6.16
CA ASP A 9 6.72 -15.47 5.64
C ASP A 9 6.64 -15.80 4.14
N ALA A 10 5.96 -16.87 3.75
CA ALA A 10 5.75 -17.25 2.35
C ALA A 10 5.14 -16.12 1.48
N ARG A 11 4.57 -15.07 2.07
CA ARG A 11 4.11 -13.86 1.37
C ARG A 11 5.26 -12.93 0.94
N SER A 12 6.49 -13.15 1.39
CA SER A 12 7.66 -12.34 1.02
C SER A 12 8.12 -12.58 -0.42
N GLU A 13 7.71 -13.69 -1.03
CA GLU A 13 7.97 -14.02 -2.44
C GLU A 13 6.85 -13.53 -3.38
N GLU A 14 5.70 -13.14 -2.84
CA GLU A 14 4.53 -12.75 -3.61
C GLU A 14 4.59 -11.25 -3.94
N GLU A 15 4.43 -10.89 -5.21
CA GLU A 15 4.44 -9.49 -5.63
C GLU A 15 3.34 -8.69 -4.90
N GLU A 16 3.68 -7.52 -4.38
CA GLU A 16 2.82 -6.74 -3.49
C GLU A 16 1.45 -6.37 -4.11
N TRP A 17 1.38 -6.19 -5.43
CA TRP A 17 0.12 -5.95 -6.13
C TRP A 17 -0.79 -7.19 -6.17
N VAL A 18 -0.21 -8.40 -6.16
CA VAL A 18 -0.97 -9.66 -6.10
C VAL A 18 -1.63 -9.79 -4.73
N LEU A 19 -0.88 -9.49 -3.67
CA LEU A 19 -1.39 -9.42 -2.30
C LEU A 19 -2.52 -8.37 -2.17
N ALA A 20 -2.32 -7.17 -2.73
CA ALA A 20 -3.35 -6.13 -2.74
C ALA A 20 -4.63 -6.58 -3.46
N ARG A 21 -4.48 -7.19 -4.65
CA ARG A 21 -5.61 -7.76 -5.41
C ARG A 21 -6.33 -8.84 -4.61
N ARG A 22 -5.61 -9.74 -3.94
CA ARG A 22 -6.20 -10.80 -3.10
C ARG A 22 -7.00 -10.19 -1.94
N GLY A 23 -6.47 -9.17 -1.29
CA GLY A 23 -7.19 -8.44 -0.24
C GLY A 23 -8.50 -7.83 -0.74
N ILE A 24 -8.51 -7.23 -1.94
CA ILE A 24 -9.74 -6.72 -2.57
C ILE A 24 -10.72 -7.87 -2.84
N THR A 25 -10.27 -9.00 -3.38
CA THR A 25 -11.12 -10.17 -3.63
C THR A 25 -11.76 -10.71 -2.35
N LEU A 26 -11.03 -10.75 -1.23
CA LEU A 26 -11.59 -11.16 0.06
C LEU A 26 -12.71 -10.22 0.52
N VAL A 27 -12.50 -8.90 0.40
CA VAL A 27 -13.55 -7.91 0.71
C VAL A 27 -14.79 -8.08 -0.14
N LEU A 28 -14.64 -8.30 -1.45
CA LEU A 28 -15.78 -8.55 -2.35
C LEU A 28 -16.56 -9.83 -1.98
N ASN A 29 -15.92 -10.75 -1.27
CA ASN A 29 -16.53 -11.98 -0.74
C ASN A 29 -16.91 -11.87 0.76
N ASN A 30 -16.99 -10.66 1.31
CA ASN A 30 -17.31 -10.36 2.71
C ASN A 30 -16.32 -10.93 3.75
N GLN A 31 -15.08 -11.21 3.36
CA GLN A 31 -14.02 -11.74 4.23
C GLN A 31 -13.09 -10.62 4.74
N TYR A 32 -13.64 -9.69 5.52
CA TYR A 32 -12.93 -8.47 5.95
C TYR A 32 -11.75 -8.73 6.89
N ASP A 33 -11.90 -9.64 7.86
CA ASP A 33 -10.85 -9.93 8.83
C ASP A 33 -9.61 -10.56 8.19
N GLU A 34 -9.82 -11.44 7.20
CA GLU A 34 -8.73 -12.05 6.43
C GLU A 34 -8.06 -11.01 5.52
N ALA A 35 -8.85 -10.13 4.92
CA ALA A 35 -8.34 -9.03 4.12
C ALA A 35 -7.48 -8.07 4.99
N GLN A 36 -7.90 -7.73 6.20
CA GLN A 36 -7.14 -6.88 7.14
C GLN A 36 -5.78 -7.49 7.50
N LYS A 37 -5.73 -8.80 7.80
CA LYS A 37 -4.48 -9.52 8.10
C LYS A 37 -3.46 -9.51 6.96
N LEU A 38 -3.93 -9.37 5.73
CA LEU A 38 -3.10 -9.28 4.52
C LEU A 38 -2.31 -7.97 4.42
N PHE A 39 -2.79 -6.90 5.06
CA PHE A 39 -2.15 -5.57 5.04
C PHE A 39 -1.42 -5.22 6.33
N THR A 40 -1.44 -6.10 7.34
CA THR A 40 -0.71 -5.91 8.60
C THR A 40 0.80 -5.89 8.34
N ASP A 41 1.53 -4.98 9.01
CA ASP A 41 3.00 -4.86 8.97
C ASP A 41 3.66 -4.54 7.62
N ARG A 42 2.93 -3.97 6.65
CA ARG A 42 3.44 -3.65 5.31
C ARG A 42 3.39 -2.15 5.00
N LYS A 43 4.06 -1.35 5.83
CA LYS A 43 3.94 0.12 5.80
C LYS A 43 4.58 0.78 4.56
N ASP A 44 5.60 0.17 3.95
CA ASP A 44 6.42 0.84 2.92
C ASP A 44 5.92 0.62 1.48
N SER A 45 5.06 -0.37 1.23
CA SER A 45 4.50 -0.66 -0.10
C SER A 45 3.38 0.29 -0.49
N ILE A 46 3.47 0.92 -1.68
CA ILE A 46 2.41 1.80 -2.18
C ILE A 46 1.20 1.00 -2.68
N GLN A 47 1.44 -0.19 -3.23
CA GLN A 47 0.41 -1.10 -3.73
C GLN A 47 -0.45 -1.64 -2.59
N LEU A 48 0.18 -2.08 -1.51
CA LEU A 48 -0.53 -2.55 -0.32
C LEU A 48 -1.24 -1.40 0.40
N ALA A 49 -0.63 -0.21 0.45
CA ALA A 49 -1.28 0.96 1.01
C ALA A 49 -2.55 1.36 0.22
N ALA A 50 -2.50 1.28 -1.12
CA ALA A 50 -3.66 1.49 -1.96
C ALA A 50 -4.74 0.42 -1.75
N GLY A 51 -4.35 -0.86 -1.63
CA GLY A 51 -5.26 -1.96 -1.30
C GLY A 51 -5.95 -1.75 0.06
N HIS A 52 -5.20 -1.42 1.11
CA HIS A 52 -5.75 -1.08 2.42
C HIS A 52 -6.72 0.10 2.37
N CYS A 53 -6.37 1.16 1.63
CA CYS A 53 -7.24 2.32 1.44
C CYS A 53 -8.59 1.92 0.81
N PHE A 54 -8.60 1.02 -0.17
CA PHE A 54 -9.83 0.51 -0.76
C PHE A 54 -10.71 -0.20 0.28
N ILE A 55 -10.11 -1.02 1.14
CA ILE A 55 -10.85 -1.80 2.14
C ILE A 55 -11.49 -0.91 3.19
N VAL A 56 -10.71 0.01 3.79
CA VAL A 56 -11.23 0.95 4.79
C VAL A 56 -12.33 1.82 4.19
N PHE A 57 -12.16 2.26 2.94
CA PHE A 57 -13.19 3.02 2.24
C PHE A 57 -14.48 2.21 2.02
N MET A 58 -14.38 0.97 1.55
CA MET A 58 -15.57 0.12 1.36
C MET A 58 -16.27 -0.16 2.70
N ASN A 59 -15.52 -0.45 3.77
CA ASN A 59 -16.07 -0.65 5.12
C ASN A 59 -16.82 0.58 5.62
N ALA A 60 -16.24 1.77 5.43
CA ALA A 60 -16.89 3.02 5.78
C ALA A 60 -18.19 3.25 4.99
N LEU A 61 -18.18 2.97 3.68
CA LEU A 61 -19.37 3.09 2.85
C LEU A 61 -20.51 2.13 3.24
N MET A 62 -20.18 0.92 3.66
CA MET A 62 -21.20 -0.08 4.03
C MET A 62 -21.73 0.10 5.45
N SER A 63 -20.92 0.62 6.37
CA SER A 63 -21.32 0.87 7.76
C SER A 63 -22.18 2.12 7.94
N PHE A 64 -22.04 3.11 7.04
CA PHE A 64 -22.67 4.44 7.17
C PHE A 64 -22.29 5.17 8.46
N GLU A 65 -21.16 4.82 9.06
CA GLU A 65 -20.63 5.45 10.27
C GLU A 65 -19.70 6.63 9.91
N GLU A 66 -19.97 7.80 10.47
CA GLU A 66 -19.21 9.03 10.18
C GLU A 66 -17.73 8.95 10.62
N GLU A 67 -17.47 8.23 11.71
CA GLU A 67 -16.12 7.98 12.21
C GLU A 67 -15.31 7.15 11.21
N MET A 68 -15.91 6.10 10.65
CA MET A 68 -15.28 5.24 9.64
C MET A 68 -15.02 5.98 8.33
N LEU A 69 -15.93 6.89 7.94
CA LEU A 69 -15.72 7.76 6.77
C LEU A 69 -14.55 8.73 6.99
N THR A 70 -14.40 9.25 8.20
CA THR A 70 -13.28 10.14 8.56
C THR A 70 -11.95 9.39 8.55
N GLU A 71 -11.93 8.15 9.03
CA GLU A 71 -10.77 7.26 8.94
C GLU A 71 -10.39 7.00 7.48
N ALA A 72 -11.36 6.62 6.63
CA ALA A 72 -11.13 6.36 5.21
C ALA A 72 -10.54 7.59 4.48
N GLN A 73 -11.03 8.80 4.77
CA GLN A 73 -10.47 10.03 4.22
C GLN A 73 -9.03 10.27 4.67
N THR A 74 -8.71 9.96 5.92
CA THR A 74 -7.34 10.09 6.46
C THR A 74 -6.38 9.14 5.77
N VAL A 75 -6.78 7.88 5.59
CA VAL A 75 -6.00 6.86 4.88
C VAL A 75 -5.79 7.28 3.41
N LEU A 76 -6.84 7.75 2.74
CA LEU A 76 -6.76 8.22 1.35
C LEU A 76 -5.75 9.36 1.16
N ARG A 77 -5.78 10.38 2.04
CA ARG A 77 -4.80 11.49 2.01
C ARG A 77 -3.37 11.02 2.24
N ASN A 78 -3.17 10.01 3.09
CA ASN A 78 -1.84 9.43 3.32
C ASN A 78 -1.30 8.77 2.05
N VAL A 79 -2.12 7.95 1.39
CA VAL A 79 -1.76 7.29 0.12
C VAL A 79 -1.47 8.33 -0.97
N GLU A 80 -2.30 9.36 -1.11
CA GLU A 80 -2.07 10.47 -2.05
C GLU A 80 -0.70 11.12 -1.86
N ARG A 81 -0.35 11.44 -0.60
CA ARG A 81 0.95 12.04 -0.27
C ARG A 81 2.11 11.14 -0.66
N ARG A 82 2.01 9.83 -0.42
CA ARG A 82 3.05 8.85 -0.78
C ARG A 82 3.23 8.75 -2.29
N CYS A 83 2.13 8.69 -3.05
CA CYS A 83 2.18 8.73 -4.52
C CYS A 83 2.86 10.02 -5.04
N ALA A 84 2.53 11.18 -4.47
CA ALA A 84 3.12 12.45 -4.87
C ALA A 84 4.62 12.53 -4.55
N GLN A 85 5.04 11.96 -3.42
CA GLN A 85 6.45 11.86 -3.04
C GLN A 85 7.24 10.95 -3.98
N ASP A 86 6.71 9.77 -4.33
CA ASP A 86 7.37 8.85 -5.28
C ASP A 86 7.51 9.46 -6.68
N ILE A 87 6.47 10.12 -7.19
CA ILE A 87 6.52 10.81 -8.50
C ILE A 87 7.52 11.97 -8.45
N GLY A 88 7.53 12.74 -7.36
CA GLY A 88 8.47 13.83 -7.14
C GLY A 88 9.92 13.35 -7.04
N TRP A 89 10.15 12.23 -6.38
CA TRP A 89 11.45 11.58 -6.26
C TRP A 89 11.92 11.03 -7.61
N LEU A 90 11.08 10.28 -8.33
CA LEU A 90 11.36 9.78 -9.68
C LEU A 90 11.75 10.90 -10.65
N LYS A 91 11.01 12.02 -10.63
CA LYS A 91 11.33 13.20 -11.45
C LYS A 91 12.68 13.82 -11.07
N SER A 92 12.99 13.87 -9.77
CA SER A 92 14.24 14.43 -9.25
C SER A 92 15.45 13.52 -9.53
N MET A 93 15.28 12.20 -9.45
CA MET A 93 16.31 11.21 -9.81
C MET A 93 16.59 11.21 -11.31
N ARG A 94 15.54 11.25 -12.14
CA ARG A 94 15.70 11.34 -13.60
C ARG A 94 16.53 12.56 -14.00
N ASN A 95 16.26 13.72 -13.41
CA ASN A 95 17.03 14.93 -13.69
C ASN A 95 18.50 14.84 -13.22
N LYS A 96 18.79 14.11 -12.14
CA LYS A 96 20.18 13.90 -11.67
C LYS A 96 20.96 12.95 -12.58
N VAL A 97 20.34 11.87 -13.06
CA VAL A 97 21.01 10.85 -13.88
C VAL A 97 21.11 11.28 -15.36
N PHE A 98 20.05 11.87 -15.92
CA PHE A 98 20.04 12.32 -17.32
C PHE A 98 20.51 13.78 -17.50
N GLY A 99 20.50 14.60 -16.45
CA GLY A 99 21.00 15.98 -16.50
C GLY A 99 22.51 16.08 -16.65
N SER A 100 23.26 15.04 -16.28
CA SER A 100 24.72 15.00 -16.46
C SER A 100 25.17 14.69 -17.90
N PHE A 101 24.25 14.25 -18.78
CA PHE A 101 24.57 13.93 -20.19
C PHE A 101 24.41 15.12 -21.13
N LYS A 102 24.08 16.32 -20.62
CA LYS A 102 23.92 17.51 -21.45
C LYS A 102 25.01 18.53 -21.13
N GLU A 103 26.23 18.27 -21.60
CA GLU A 103 27.17 19.35 -21.85
C GLU A 103 28.07 19.08 -23.07
N LYS A 104 28.13 20.11 -23.92
CA LYS A 104 29.05 20.39 -25.04
C LYS A 104 28.60 19.98 -26.45
N SER A 105 27.87 20.89 -27.09
CA SER A 105 28.07 21.25 -28.50
C SER A 105 28.34 22.75 -28.58
#